data_AF-A0A0C3L5D1-F1
#
_entry.id   AF-A0A0C3L5D1-F1
#
_cell.length_a   1.000
_cell.length_b   1.000
_cell.length_c   1.000
_cell.angle_alpha   90.00
_cell.angle_beta   90.00
_cell.angle_gamma   90.00
#
_symmetry.space_group_name_H-M   'P 1'
#
loop_
_entity.id
_entity.type
_entity.pdbx_description
1 polymer ?
#
loop_
_entity_poly.entity_id
_entity_poly.type
_entity_poly.pdbx_seq_one_letter_code
_entity_poly.pdbx_strand_id
1 'polypeptide(L)'
;MTPFLQLSNLEELSLITLHGFHLDPDDIAVLGKSFPKLSKLELQPRPQLSFRLGIQATSLIDFAKAFPNLRGLNMYIEPIYSPLQLPWRSTEERSQAQAQAFPSFNPSAFQVLDVGSSFLEDKDIQDMAELLGVLCRNPSFEIRCEGDAMDSEDSAYAWRKVEALVKLVQGAERDTTKPCHEWCRALILDNVVIGEGEKGTIVHVV
;
A
#
# COMPACT_ATOMS: atom_id res chain seq x y z
N MET A 1 1.73 -19.68 -24.01
CA MET A 1 2.16 -18.88 -22.85
C MET A 1 2.62 -19.85 -21.76
N THR A 2 3.90 -20.21 -21.73
CA THR A 2 4.41 -21.28 -20.83
C THR A 2 5.90 -21.21 -20.41
N PRO A 3 6.64 -20.08 -20.47
CA PRO A 3 7.98 -20.04 -19.89
C PRO A 3 8.02 -19.68 -18.38
N PHE A 4 7.00 -19.00 -17.84
CA PHE A 4 7.04 -18.52 -16.45
C PHE A 4 6.71 -19.59 -15.39
N LEU A 5 6.03 -20.68 -15.75
CA LEU A 5 5.73 -21.79 -14.82
C LEU A 5 6.98 -22.59 -14.38
N GLN A 6 8.14 -22.36 -15.00
CA GLN A 6 9.40 -23.06 -14.68
C GLN A 6 10.28 -22.30 -13.67
N LEU A 7 9.92 -21.06 -13.31
CA LEU A 7 10.72 -20.20 -12.45
C LEU A 7 10.21 -20.20 -10.99
N SER A 8 9.86 -21.36 -10.45
CA SER A 8 9.31 -21.50 -9.09
C SER A 8 10.27 -21.08 -7.97
N ASN A 9 11.57 -20.94 -8.30
CA ASN A 9 12.60 -20.44 -7.40
C ASN A 9 12.95 -18.96 -7.62
N LEU A 10 12.20 -18.23 -8.46
CA LEU A 10 12.45 -16.81 -8.67
C LEU A 10 12.12 -16.02 -7.40
N GLU A 11 13.13 -15.34 -6.86
CA GLU A 11 13.00 -14.52 -5.65
C GLU A 11 12.85 -13.03 -5.97
N GLU A 12 13.34 -12.58 -7.12
CA GLU A 12 13.27 -11.19 -7.55
C GLU A 12 12.87 -11.09 -9.02
N LEU A 13 11.93 -10.20 -9.32
CA LEU A 13 11.49 -9.89 -10.68
C LEU A 13 11.44 -8.38 -10.85
N SER A 14 12.22 -7.87 -11.80
CA SER A 14 12.13 -6.49 -12.26
C SER A 14 11.77 -6.46 -13.74
N LEU A 15 10.66 -5.80 -14.06
CA LEU A 15 10.22 -5.55 -15.43
C LEU A 15 10.11 -4.04 -15.65
N ILE A 16 11.01 -3.54 -16.49
CA ILE A 16 11.00 -2.15 -16.94
C ILE A 16 10.39 -2.13 -18.33
N THR A 17 9.22 -1.51 -18.46
CA THR A 17 8.46 -1.48 -19.71
C THR A 17 8.47 -0.09 -20.35
N LEU A 18 8.51 -0.07 -21.68
CA LEU A 18 8.34 1.16 -22.47
C LEU A 18 6.88 1.61 -22.53
N HIS A 19 5.94 0.76 -22.14
CA HIS A 19 4.51 1.06 -22.15
C HIS A 19 3.98 1.03 -20.72
N GLY A 20 2.94 1.82 -20.44
CA GLY A 20 2.14 1.62 -19.23
C GLY A 20 1.65 0.17 -19.19
N PHE A 21 1.61 -0.42 -18.00
CA PHE A 21 1.00 -1.71 -17.75
C PHE A 21 -0.13 -1.50 -16.74
N HIS A 22 -1.18 -2.30 -16.85
CA HIS A 22 -2.22 -2.37 -15.82
C HIS A 22 -2.26 -3.83 -15.37
N LEU A 23 -2.13 -4.05 -14.06
CA LEU A 23 -2.33 -5.38 -13.48
C LEU A 23 -3.68 -5.40 -12.79
N ASP A 24 -4.58 -6.24 -13.31
CA ASP A 24 -5.84 -6.52 -12.64
C ASP A 24 -5.65 -7.59 -11.53
N PRO A 25 -6.65 -7.80 -10.65
CA PRO A 25 -6.55 -8.79 -9.59
C PRO A 25 -6.29 -10.23 -10.07
N ASP A 26 -6.79 -10.60 -11.25
CA ASP A 26 -6.63 -11.95 -11.79
C ASP A 26 -5.19 -12.17 -12.27
N ASP A 27 -4.58 -11.16 -12.91
CA ASP A 27 -3.17 -11.14 -13.29
C ASP A 27 -2.27 -11.30 -12.06
N ILE A 28 -2.53 -10.54 -10.99
CA ILE A 28 -1.78 -10.61 -9.73
C ILE A 28 -1.85 -12.03 -9.14
N ALA A 29 -3.04 -12.64 -9.15
CA ALA A 29 -3.23 -14.00 -8.65
C ALA A 29 -2.47 -15.05 -9.49
N VAL A 30 -2.43 -14.89 -10.81
CA VAL A 30 -1.65 -15.75 -11.72
C VAL A 30 -0.15 -15.59 -11.48
N LEU A 31 0.33 -14.36 -11.28
CA LEU A 31 1.73 -14.08 -10.95
C LEU A 31 2.12 -14.73 -9.61
N GLY A 32 1.27 -14.62 -8.58
CA GLY A 32 1.49 -15.25 -7.27
C GLY A 32 1.63 -16.76 -7.33
N LYS A 33 0.81 -17.43 -8.14
CA LYS A 33 0.92 -18.88 -8.39
C LYS A 33 2.18 -19.25 -9.17
N SER A 34 2.60 -18.40 -10.09
CA SER A 34 3.76 -18.65 -10.96
C SER A 34 5.09 -18.44 -10.22
N PHE A 35 5.13 -17.49 -9.27
CA PHE A 35 6.33 -17.11 -8.53
C PHE A 35 6.12 -17.18 -7.01
N PRO A 36 5.89 -18.38 -6.43
CA PRO A 36 5.53 -18.53 -5.02
C PRO A 36 6.64 -18.12 -4.03
N LYS A 37 7.88 -17.97 -4.50
CA LYS A 37 9.04 -17.54 -3.70
C LYS A 37 9.42 -16.08 -3.92
N LEU A 38 8.61 -15.33 -4.68
CA LEU A 38 8.93 -13.95 -5.01
C LEU A 38 8.96 -13.10 -3.73
N SER A 39 10.11 -12.46 -3.51
CA SER A 39 10.41 -11.59 -2.38
C SER A 39 10.54 -10.13 -2.79
N LYS A 40 10.88 -9.85 -4.06
CA LYS A 40 10.90 -8.49 -4.61
C LYS A 40 10.22 -8.47 -5.97
N LEU A 41 9.28 -7.55 -6.15
CA LEU A 41 8.61 -7.30 -7.42
C LEU A 41 8.73 -5.82 -7.76
N GLU A 42 9.26 -5.55 -8.94
CA GLU A 42 9.46 -4.20 -9.45
C GLU A 42 8.88 -4.12 -10.86
N LEU A 43 7.85 -3.30 -11.03
CA LEU A 43 7.23 -3.02 -12.31
C LEU A 43 7.19 -1.51 -12.49
N GLN A 44 8.07 -0.99 -13.34
CA GLN A 44 8.16 0.45 -13.59
C GLN A 44 7.91 0.77 -15.07
N PRO A 45 6.97 1.68 -15.39
CA PRO A 45 6.92 2.27 -16.71
C PRO A 45 8.13 3.19 -16.91
N ARG A 46 8.71 3.24 -18.11
CA ARG A 46 9.76 4.22 -18.38
C ARG A 46 9.23 5.65 -18.16
N PRO A 47 9.98 6.51 -17.46
CA PRO A 47 9.51 7.83 -17.02
C PRO A 47 9.19 8.83 -18.15
N GLN A 48 9.55 8.51 -19.41
CA GLN A 48 9.50 9.45 -20.54
C GLN A 48 8.14 9.54 -21.26
N LEU A 49 7.10 8.79 -20.84
CA LEU A 49 5.81 8.77 -21.53
C LEU A 49 4.66 9.26 -20.65
N SER A 50 3.74 10.00 -21.28
CA SER A 50 2.62 10.73 -20.66
C SER A 50 1.47 9.85 -20.15
N PHE A 51 1.50 8.54 -20.41
CA PHE A 51 0.50 7.58 -19.95
C PHE A 51 1.14 6.57 -18.99
N ARG A 52 1.09 6.88 -17.70
CA ARG A 52 1.53 5.97 -16.64
C ARG A 52 0.32 5.14 -16.23
N LEU A 53 0.22 3.93 -16.76
CA LEU A 53 -0.65 2.89 -16.20
C LEU A 53 0.12 2.20 -15.07
N GLY A 54 -0.60 1.76 -14.04
CA GLY A 54 -0.03 1.11 -12.88
C GLY A 54 -1.03 0.17 -12.23
N ILE A 55 -1.15 0.24 -10.91
CA ILE A 55 -2.13 -0.53 -10.16
C ILE A 55 -3.13 0.39 -9.47
N GLN A 56 -4.35 -0.10 -9.26
CA GLN A 56 -5.26 0.55 -8.33
C GLN A 56 -4.73 0.42 -6.90
N ALA A 57 -4.98 1.40 -6.04
CA ALA A 57 -4.57 1.35 -4.64
C ALA A 57 -5.09 0.08 -3.94
N THR A 58 -6.33 -0.33 -4.21
CA THR A 58 -6.94 -1.55 -3.65
C THR A 58 -6.27 -2.85 -4.11
N SER A 59 -5.57 -2.85 -5.24
CA SER A 59 -4.82 -4.03 -5.72
C SER A 59 -3.68 -4.44 -4.78
N LEU A 60 -3.26 -3.58 -3.85
CA LEU A 60 -2.34 -3.95 -2.77
C LEU A 60 -2.89 -5.09 -1.89
N ILE A 61 -4.21 -5.23 -1.77
CA ILE A 61 -4.87 -6.35 -1.08
C ILE A 61 -4.62 -7.66 -1.84
N ASP A 62 -4.70 -7.62 -3.17
CA ASP A 62 -4.44 -8.77 -4.02
C ASP A 62 -2.97 -9.17 -3.98
N PHE A 63 -2.04 -8.19 -3.92
CA PHE A 63 -0.63 -8.46 -3.68
C PHE A 63 -0.37 -9.14 -2.33
N ALA A 64 -1.00 -8.66 -1.26
CA ALA A 64 -0.86 -9.28 0.07
C ALA A 64 -1.36 -10.74 0.07
N LYS A 65 -2.41 -11.03 -0.69
CA LYS A 65 -2.95 -12.39 -0.86
C LYS A 65 -2.07 -13.28 -1.73
N ALA A 66 -1.57 -12.75 -2.84
CA ALA A 66 -0.78 -13.49 -3.83
C ALA A 66 0.67 -13.71 -3.39
N PHE A 67 1.24 -12.75 -2.65
CA PHE A 67 2.64 -12.73 -2.23
C PHE A 67 2.79 -12.39 -0.74
N PRO A 68 2.33 -13.25 0.17
CA PRO A 68 2.35 -12.96 1.61
C PRO A 68 3.77 -12.72 2.16
N ASN A 69 4.81 -13.29 1.55
CA ASN A 69 6.21 -13.11 1.97
C ASN A 69 6.98 -12.07 1.15
N LEU A 70 6.29 -11.25 0.35
CA LEU A 70 6.91 -10.15 -0.38
C LEU A 70 7.62 -9.22 0.61
N ARG A 71 8.84 -8.81 0.28
CA ARG A 71 9.66 -7.87 1.05
C ARG A 71 9.64 -6.47 0.45
N GLY A 72 9.66 -6.39 -0.88
CA GLY A 72 9.66 -5.12 -1.60
C GLY A 72 8.70 -5.16 -2.78
N LEU A 73 7.89 -4.11 -2.90
CA LEU A 73 7.02 -3.85 -4.04
C LEU A 73 7.37 -2.48 -4.60
N ASN A 74 7.75 -2.41 -5.87
CA ASN A 74 7.99 -1.15 -6.57
C ASN A 74 7.01 -1.06 -7.75
N MET A 75 6.01 -0.19 -7.61
CA MET A 75 4.94 -0.02 -8.59
C MET A 75 4.37 1.39 -8.53
N TYR A 76 4.01 1.91 -9.70
CA TYR A 76 3.16 3.10 -9.78
C TYR A 76 1.73 2.74 -9.35
N ILE A 77 1.24 3.41 -8.32
CA ILE A 77 -0.18 3.47 -7.94
C ILE A 77 -0.86 4.57 -8.75
N GLU A 78 -1.94 4.22 -9.43
CA GLU A 78 -2.75 5.13 -10.25
C GLU A 78 -3.48 6.17 -9.39
N PRO A 79 -3.74 7.38 -9.93
CA PRO A 79 -4.51 8.41 -9.21
C PRO A 79 -5.91 7.92 -8.80
N ILE A 80 -6.34 8.33 -7.61
CA ILE A 80 -7.62 7.93 -7.02
C ILE A 80 -8.71 8.93 -7.44
N TYR A 81 -9.50 8.57 -8.44
CA TYR A 81 -10.56 9.43 -8.97
C TYR A 81 -11.89 9.31 -8.20
N SER A 82 -12.08 8.26 -7.42
CA SER A 82 -13.29 7.99 -6.63
C SER A 82 -12.90 7.55 -5.22
N PRO A 83 -13.77 7.74 -4.21
CA PRO A 83 -13.46 7.36 -2.83
C PRO A 83 -13.00 5.90 -2.75
N LEU A 84 -11.89 5.67 -2.05
CA LEU A 84 -11.27 4.35 -1.95
C LEU A 84 -12.24 3.35 -1.29
N GLN A 85 -12.73 2.41 -2.07
CA GLN A 85 -13.68 1.39 -1.62
C GLN A 85 -12.94 0.28 -0.89
N LEU A 86 -12.67 0.47 0.40
CA LEU A 86 -12.06 -0.56 1.24
C LEU A 86 -13.09 -1.66 1.56
N PRO A 87 -12.79 -2.95 1.30
CA PRO A 87 -13.79 -4.02 1.37
C PRO A 87 -14.39 -4.18 2.77
N TRP A 88 -13.60 -3.93 3.82
CA TRP A 88 -14.06 -3.98 5.22
C TRP A 88 -14.93 -2.80 5.65
N ARG A 89 -15.06 -1.75 4.84
CA ARG A 89 -15.98 -0.63 5.09
C ARG A 89 -17.37 -0.90 4.50
N SER A 90 -17.53 -1.94 3.68
CA SER A 90 -18.82 -2.27 3.08
C SER A 90 -19.84 -2.64 4.15
N THR A 91 -20.99 -1.96 4.14
CA THR A 91 -22.09 -2.19 5.07
C THR A 91 -22.87 -3.48 4.82
N GLU A 92 -22.66 -4.13 3.66
CA GLU A 92 -23.43 -5.31 3.25
C GLU A 92 -22.98 -6.61 3.96
N GLU A 93 -21.78 -6.65 4.54
CA GLU A 93 -21.23 -7.86 5.20
C GLU A 93 -21.37 -7.89 6.74
N ARG A 94 -22.18 -6.99 7.34
CA ARG A 94 -22.44 -7.01 8.80
C ARG A 94 -23.28 -8.22 9.29
N SER A 95 -23.66 -9.12 8.40
CA SER A 95 -24.42 -10.33 8.72
C SER A 95 -23.48 -11.52 8.86
N GLN A 96 -23.10 -11.80 10.11
CA GLN A 96 -22.38 -12.98 10.64
C GLN A 96 -20.96 -12.69 11.11
N ALA A 97 -20.85 -12.61 12.44
CA ALA A 97 -19.62 -12.58 13.20
C ALA A 97 -18.74 -13.80 12.88
N GLN A 98 -17.85 -13.66 11.91
CA GLN A 98 -16.53 -14.26 11.94
C GLN A 98 -15.55 -13.11 11.72
N ALA A 99 -14.51 -13.04 12.54
CA ALA A 99 -13.39 -12.14 12.30
C ALA A 99 -12.81 -12.49 10.93
N GLN A 100 -13.26 -11.81 9.87
CA GLN A 100 -12.64 -11.95 8.55
C GLN A 100 -11.18 -11.52 8.72
N ALA A 101 -10.28 -12.50 8.61
CA ALA A 101 -8.87 -12.23 8.53
C ALA A 101 -8.63 -11.58 7.17
N PHE A 102 -8.45 -10.25 7.16
CA PHE A 102 -8.09 -9.55 5.94
C PHE A 102 -6.71 -10.00 5.47
N PRO A 103 -6.50 -10.18 4.15
CA PRO A 103 -5.19 -10.44 3.61
C PRO A 103 -4.22 -9.37 4.14
N SER A 104 -3.07 -9.78 4.64
CA SER A 104 -1.99 -8.88 5.06
C SER A 104 -0.69 -9.51 4.65
N PHE A 105 0.31 -8.67 4.39
CA PHE A 105 1.66 -9.19 4.22
C PHE A 105 2.13 -9.78 5.54
N ASN A 106 3.02 -10.76 5.46
CA ASN A 106 3.69 -11.30 6.62
C ASN A 106 4.33 -10.14 7.41
N PRO A 107 3.96 -9.94 8.70
CA PRO A 107 4.44 -8.84 9.53
C PRO A 107 5.97 -8.77 9.68
N SER A 108 6.68 -9.83 9.33
CA SER A 108 8.15 -9.88 9.38
C SER A 108 8.83 -9.66 8.02
N ALA A 109 8.07 -9.69 6.91
CA ALA A 109 8.65 -9.72 5.56
C ALA A 109 8.54 -8.38 4.82
N PHE A 110 7.35 -7.79 4.72
CA PHE A 110 7.13 -6.63 3.85
C PHE A 110 7.72 -5.36 4.45
N GLN A 111 8.69 -4.78 3.75
CA GLN A 111 9.55 -3.71 4.25
C GLN A 111 9.45 -2.45 3.39
N VAL A 112 9.30 -2.57 2.07
CA VAL A 112 9.35 -1.40 1.19
C VAL A 112 8.18 -1.41 0.22
N LEU A 113 7.43 -0.32 0.21
CA LEU A 113 6.55 0.05 -0.89
C LEU A 113 7.15 1.27 -1.60
N ASP A 114 7.70 1.05 -2.79
CA ASP A 114 8.19 2.12 -3.66
C ASP A 114 7.08 2.49 -4.65
N VAL A 115 6.53 3.68 -4.47
CA VAL A 115 5.42 4.19 -5.30
C VAL A 115 5.91 5.05 -6.46
N GLY A 116 7.25 5.20 -6.62
CA GLY A 116 7.84 6.09 -7.62
C GLY A 116 7.22 7.48 -7.55
N SER A 117 6.74 7.99 -8.68
CA SER A 117 6.10 9.31 -8.77
C SER A 117 4.56 9.26 -8.61
N SER A 118 4.00 8.28 -7.90
CA SER A 118 2.54 8.19 -7.70
C SER A 118 1.98 9.44 -7.05
N PHE A 119 0.91 9.96 -7.64
CA PHE A 119 0.19 11.10 -7.10
C PHE A 119 -0.86 10.63 -6.10
N LEU A 120 -0.97 11.34 -4.98
CA LEU A 120 -1.97 11.10 -3.95
C LEU A 120 -2.53 12.46 -3.48
N GLU A 121 -3.85 12.61 -3.47
CA GLU A 121 -4.48 13.82 -2.95
C GLU A 121 -4.58 13.77 -1.41
N ASP A 122 -4.57 14.93 -0.75
CA ASP A 122 -4.69 15.02 0.72
C ASP A 122 -5.93 14.30 1.26
N LYS A 123 -7.05 14.35 0.51
CA LYS A 123 -8.31 13.69 0.89
C LYS A 123 -8.18 12.17 1.00
N ASP A 124 -7.25 11.56 0.28
CA ASP A 124 -7.08 10.11 0.18
C ASP A 124 -6.06 9.57 1.21
N ILE A 125 -5.32 10.46 1.89
CA ILE A 125 -4.25 10.09 2.84
C ILE A 125 -4.77 9.16 3.94
N GLN A 126 -5.92 9.48 4.54
CA GLN A 126 -6.48 8.68 5.64
C GLN A 126 -6.86 7.28 5.17
N ASP A 127 -7.48 7.18 3.99
CA ASP A 127 -7.93 5.92 3.43
C ASP A 127 -6.74 5.04 3.02
N MET A 128 -5.72 5.67 2.44
CA MET A 128 -4.49 5.00 2.04
C MET A 128 -3.66 4.55 3.26
N ALA A 129 -3.64 5.35 4.34
CA ALA A 129 -3.05 4.98 5.61
C ALA A 129 -3.82 3.85 6.32
N GLU A 130 -5.14 3.83 6.26
CA GLU A 130 -5.94 2.72 6.80
C GLU A 130 -5.64 1.42 6.05
N LEU A 131 -5.64 1.47 4.71
CA LEU A 131 -5.29 0.34 3.85
C LEU A 131 -3.91 -0.22 4.22
N LEU A 132 -2.87 0.62 4.21
CA LEU A 132 -1.52 0.18 4.54
C LEU A 132 -1.36 -0.21 6.01
N GLY A 133 -2.04 0.44 6.94
CA GLY A 133 -2.01 0.10 8.36
C GLY A 133 -2.62 -1.28 8.64
N VAL A 134 -3.59 -1.72 7.84
CA VAL A 134 -4.12 -3.09 7.89
C VAL A 134 -3.16 -4.08 7.23
N LEU A 135 -2.66 -3.76 6.04
CA LEU A 135 -1.83 -4.67 5.23
C LEU A 135 -0.40 -4.85 5.78
N CYS A 136 0.17 -3.80 6.38
CA CYS A 136 1.61 -3.69 6.67
C CYS A 136 1.82 -3.52 8.18
N ARG A 137 2.20 -4.62 8.85
CA ARG A 137 2.46 -4.66 10.30
C ARG A 137 3.94 -4.65 10.67
N ASN A 138 4.82 -4.62 9.68
CA ASN A 138 6.25 -4.62 9.91
C ASN A 138 6.73 -3.25 10.42
N PRO A 139 7.35 -3.15 11.62
CA PRO A 139 7.88 -1.89 12.15
C PRO A 139 8.97 -1.27 11.27
N SER A 140 9.61 -2.03 10.40
CA SER A 140 10.62 -1.55 9.44
C SER A 140 10.02 -1.13 8.10
N PHE A 141 8.68 -1.13 7.95
CA PHE A 141 8.01 -0.73 6.71
C PHE A 141 8.30 0.73 6.35
N GLU A 142 8.65 1.02 5.11
CA GLU A 142 8.87 2.38 4.60
C GLU A 142 8.19 2.58 3.24
N ILE A 143 7.82 3.84 2.95
CA ILE A 143 7.29 4.23 1.64
C ILE A 143 8.36 5.06 0.91
N ARG A 144 8.77 4.61 -0.28
CA ARG A 144 9.70 5.35 -1.14
C ARG A 144 8.92 6.06 -2.24
N CYS A 145 9.25 7.31 -2.49
CA CYS A 145 8.64 8.14 -3.51
C CYS A 145 9.76 8.90 -4.24
N GLU A 146 9.73 8.89 -5.57
CA GLU A 146 10.64 9.66 -6.41
C GLU A 146 10.25 11.14 -6.35
N GLY A 147 11.19 11.99 -5.92
CA GLY A 147 11.00 13.43 -5.96
C GLY A 147 12.11 14.13 -6.75
N ASP A 148 11.79 14.57 -7.97
CA ASP A 148 12.61 15.56 -8.67
C ASP A 148 12.24 16.96 -8.17
N ALA A 149 13.26 17.70 -7.73
CA ALA A 149 13.25 18.88 -6.86
C ALA A 149 12.46 20.14 -7.31
N MET A 150 11.49 20.05 -8.23
CA MET A 150 10.69 21.21 -8.65
C MET A 150 9.16 21.02 -8.69
N ASP A 151 8.63 19.80 -8.87
CA ASP A 151 7.17 19.53 -8.85
C ASP A 151 6.78 18.48 -7.78
N SER A 152 7.76 17.99 -7.00
CA SER A 152 7.63 16.79 -6.18
C SER A 152 7.45 17.00 -4.69
N GLU A 153 7.32 18.25 -4.20
CA GLU A 153 7.12 18.47 -2.77
C GLU A 153 5.75 17.94 -2.34
N ASP A 154 4.70 18.23 -3.10
CA ASP A 154 3.33 17.87 -2.74
C ASP A 154 3.06 16.36 -2.86
N SER A 155 3.55 15.71 -3.91
CA SER A 155 3.35 14.26 -4.10
C SER A 155 4.09 13.44 -3.04
N ALA A 156 5.35 13.76 -2.76
CA ALA A 156 6.12 13.10 -1.71
C ALA A 156 5.55 13.42 -0.31
N TYR A 157 4.99 14.61 -0.11
CA TYR A 157 4.39 15.02 1.15
C TYR A 157 3.18 14.18 1.54
N ALA A 158 2.25 13.93 0.60
CA ALA A 158 1.09 13.08 0.86
C ALA A 158 1.49 11.65 1.26
N TRP A 159 2.46 11.05 0.55
CA TRP A 159 2.97 9.72 0.88
C TRP A 159 3.73 9.68 2.22
N ARG A 160 4.49 10.72 2.57
CA ARG A 160 5.12 10.84 3.89
C ARG A 160 4.10 10.91 5.03
N LYS A 161 2.97 11.61 4.83
CA LYS A 161 1.87 11.62 5.80
C LYS A 161 1.25 10.24 5.95
N VAL A 162 1.01 9.53 4.85
CA VAL A 162 0.53 8.15 4.88
C VAL A 162 1.48 7.26 5.69
N GLU A 163 2.78 7.32 5.41
CA GLU A 163 3.80 6.56 6.14
C GLU A 163 3.78 6.88 7.64
N ALA A 164 3.73 8.16 8.01
CA ALA A 164 3.67 8.58 9.41
C ALA A 164 2.44 8.03 10.15
N LEU A 165 1.26 8.02 9.51
CA LEU A 165 0.04 7.44 10.06
C LEU A 165 0.14 5.92 10.17
N VAL A 166 0.77 5.24 9.21
CA VAL A 166 1.04 3.80 9.29
C VAL A 166 2.00 3.50 10.45
N LYS A 167 3.04 4.32 10.66
CA LYS A 167 3.97 4.18 11.79
C LYS A 167 3.27 4.38 13.14
N LEU A 168 2.37 5.34 13.24
CA LEU A 168 1.52 5.52 14.41
C LEU A 168 0.74 4.24 14.73
N VAL A 169 0.11 3.64 13.72
CA VAL A 169 -0.62 2.37 13.84
C VAL A 169 0.30 1.20 14.23
N GLN A 170 1.56 1.19 13.77
CA GLN A 170 2.53 0.13 14.11
C GLN A 170 3.12 0.28 15.52
N GLY A 171 3.24 1.53 16.01
CA GLY A 171 3.79 1.84 17.34
C GLY A 171 2.77 1.79 18.48
N ALA A 172 1.47 1.82 18.16
CA ALA A 172 0.41 1.79 19.15
C ALA A 172 0.10 0.36 19.63
N GLU A 173 -0.24 0.22 20.92
CA GLU A 173 -0.77 -1.03 21.45
C GLU A 173 -2.15 -1.33 20.85
N ARG A 174 -2.29 -2.51 20.24
CA ARG A 174 -3.51 -2.88 19.52
C ARG A 174 -4.66 -3.15 20.48
N ASP A 175 -5.77 -2.45 20.27
CA ASP A 175 -7.05 -2.79 20.91
C ASP A 175 -7.60 -4.09 20.28
N THR A 176 -7.47 -5.20 21.01
CA THR A 176 -7.95 -6.51 20.56
C THR A 176 -9.46 -6.70 20.74
N THR A 177 -10.17 -5.73 21.33
CA THR A 177 -11.63 -5.79 21.48
C THR A 177 -12.38 -5.39 20.21
N LYS A 178 -11.68 -4.77 19.25
CA LYS A 178 -12.22 -4.33 17.96
C LYS A 178 -11.59 -5.07 16.80
N PRO A 179 -12.30 -5.20 15.66
CA PRO A 179 -11.68 -5.59 14.41
C PRO A 179 -10.47 -4.71 14.08
N CYS A 180 -9.45 -5.33 13.49
CA CYS A 180 -8.16 -4.72 13.16
C CYS A 180 -8.30 -3.38 12.42
N HIS A 181 -9.16 -3.35 11.39
CA HIS A 181 -9.40 -2.17 10.56
C HIS A 181 -10.15 -1.06 11.30
N GLU A 182 -11.12 -1.39 12.17
CA GLU A 182 -11.83 -0.39 12.97
C GLU A 182 -10.91 0.29 13.96
N TRP A 183 -10.02 -0.47 14.60
CA TRP A 183 -8.99 0.10 15.48
C TRP A 183 -8.00 0.97 14.71
N CYS A 184 -7.47 0.52 13.56
CA CYS A 184 -6.61 1.35 12.71
C CYS A 184 -7.28 2.67 12.34
N ARG A 185 -8.52 2.59 11.85
CA ARG A 185 -9.30 3.74 11.41
C ARG A 185 -9.52 4.73 12.54
N ALA A 186 -9.95 4.25 13.71
CA ALA A 186 -10.16 5.12 14.87
C ALA A 186 -8.88 5.86 15.25
N LEU A 187 -7.76 5.13 15.35
CA LEU A 187 -6.46 5.73 15.69
C LEU A 187 -6.02 6.80 14.68
N ILE A 188 -6.20 6.54 13.38
CA ILE A 188 -5.87 7.50 12.32
C ILE A 188 -6.75 8.74 12.42
N LEU A 189 -8.07 8.58 12.54
CA LEU A 189 -9.00 9.71 12.60
C LEU A 189 -8.78 10.58 13.84
N ASP A 190 -8.54 9.97 15.00
CA ASP A 190 -8.29 10.70 16.25
C ASP A 190 -7.03 11.58 16.17
N ASN A 191 -6.03 11.16 15.40
CA ASN A 191 -4.75 11.88 15.29
C ASN A 191 -4.69 12.88 14.14
N VAL A 192 -5.55 12.77 13.12
CA VAL A 192 -5.66 13.79 12.07
C VAL A 192 -6.40 15.03 12.58
N VAL A 193 -7.40 14.86 13.45
CA VAL A 193 -8.17 15.98 14.03
C VAL A 193 -7.31 16.89 14.93
N ILE A 194 -6.24 16.36 15.53
CA ILE A 194 -5.32 17.12 16.37
C ILE A 194 -4.37 17.99 15.53
N GLY A 195 -4.06 17.58 14.28
CA GLY A 195 -3.13 18.27 13.40
C GLY A 195 -3.65 19.53 12.70
N GLU A 196 -4.97 19.70 12.57
CA GLU A 196 -5.57 20.88 11.91
C GLU A 196 -5.92 22.02 12.88
N GLY A 197 -5.84 21.77 14.19
CA GLY A 197 -6.18 22.73 15.24
C GLY A 197 -5.03 23.63 15.73
N GLU A 198 -3.78 23.25 15.47
CA GLU A 198 -2.61 24.03 15.89
C GLU A 198 -1.75 24.42 14.69
N LYS A 199 -2.01 25.62 14.16
CA LYS A 199 -0.93 26.38 13.52
C LYS A 199 0.15 26.63 14.56
N GLY A 200 1.13 25.74 14.63
CA GLY A 200 2.41 26.00 15.28
C GLY A 200 2.88 24.99 16.31
N THR A 201 2.80 23.68 16.05
CA THR A 201 3.67 22.74 16.79
C THR A 201 4.16 21.62 15.88
N ILE A 202 5.45 21.63 15.55
CA ILE A 202 6.16 20.47 14.99
C ILE A 202 6.26 19.45 16.12
N VAL A 203 5.50 18.36 16.04
CA VAL A 203 5.72 17.22 16.93
C VAL A 203 6.86 16.39 16.35
N HIS A 204 8.04 16.54 16.94
CA HIS A 204 9.12 15.57 16.79
C HIS A 204 8.70 14.27 17.48
N VAL A 205 8.53 13.21 16.70
CA VAL A 205 8.52 11.85 17.23
C VAL A 205 9.98 11.41 17.36
N VAL A 206 10.42 11.18 18.59
CA VAL A 206 11.72 10.54 18.93
C VAL A 206 11.52 9.04 18.97
#